data_AF-A0A521F7Z9-F1
#
_entry.id   AF-A0A521F7Z9-F1
#
_cell.length_a   1.000
_cell.length_b   1.000
_cell.length_c   1.000
_cell.angle_alpha   90.00
_cell.angle_beta   90.00
_cell.angle_gamma   90.00
#
_symmetry.space_group_name_H-M   'P 1'
#
loop_
_entity.id
_entity.type
_entity.pdbx_description
1 polymer ?
#
loop_
_entity_poly.entity_id
_entity_poly.type
_entity_poly.pdbx_seq_one_letter_code
_entity_poly.pdbx_strand_id
1 'polypeptide(L)'
;MENFKVVSESKTGRKLNELYNEYKAGDPYAFTDAMEVVQPRIESYACYAARRTDINDPSVYFSFMLEAAWKAFDTFEDHRETMFTTYFSNVVNKAAVDVKTGRTSGSHKKYSDHFTLVCDEDSSNEDWTHAIKGEEYCAGFVLVSNQSINYNHFEEIPDRCNVENTVVDKLMVNEQRDLIDDLCVDIPSSVHETVQAVVDYPRKSFNSIAEILGVHHSKIIRNLRKISGKYNTKLYGDLNDYLYRSGEYMY
;
A
#
# COMPACT_ATOMS: atom_id res chain seq x y z
N MET A 1 3.84 28.19 -1.26
CA MET A 1 3.87 27.15 -2.31
C MET A 1 2.61 27.39 -3.09
N GLU A 2 2.68 27.69 -4.38
CA GLU A 2 1.49 27.60 -5.23
C GLU A 2 0.90 26.20 -5.10
N ASN A 3 -0.40 26.01 -5.33
CA ASN A 3 -1.03 24.70 -5.25
C ASN A 3 -1.00 24.03 -6.62
N PHE A 4 -0.66 22.75 -6.66
CA PHE A 4 -0.85 21.90 -7.83
C PHE A 4 -2.35 21.84 -8.13
N LYS A 5 -2.76 22.22 -9.34
CA LYS A 5 -4.19 22.29 -9.69
C LYS A 5 -4.44 21.77 -11.10
N VAL A 6 -5.22 20.70 -11.20
CA VAL A 6 -5.82 20.25 -12.46
C VAL A 6 -7.25 20.80 -12.52
N VAL A 7 -7.46 21.80 -13.37
CA VAL A 7 -8.77 22.42 -13.56
C VAL A 7 -9.66 21.49 -14.39
N SER A 8 -10.86 21.18 -13.91
CA SER A 8 -11.82 20.28 -14.55
C SER A 8 -12.15 20.68 -15.99
N GLU A 9 -12.32 21.98 -16.27
CA GLU A 9 -12.67 22.42 -17.61
C GLU A 9 -11.49 22.43 -18.59
N SER A 10 -10.25 22.30 -18.10
CA SER A 10 -9.06 22.27 -18.95
C SER A 10 -9.00 20.99 -19.79
N LYS A 11 -8.28 21.02 -20.92
CA LYS A 11 -8.07 19.83 -21.77
C LYS A 11 -7.51 18.66 -20.95
N THR A 12 -6.52 18.93 -20.09
CA THR A 12 -5.93 17.95 -19.16
C THR A 12 -6.96 17.42 -18.17
N GLY A 13 -7.77 18.29 -17.56
CA GLY A 13 -8.78 17.86 -16.57
C GLY A 13 -9.89 17.01 -17.17
N ARG A 14 -10.37 17.36 -18.37
CA ARG A 14 -11.37 16.56 -19.09
C ARG A 14 -10.83 15.17 -19.43
N LYS A 15 -9.61 15.09 -20.00
CA LYS A 15 -9.00 13.80 -20.34
C LYS A 15 -8.70 12.97 -19.08
N LEU A 16 -8.28 13.60 -17.99
CA LEU A 16 -8.06 12.90 -16.72
C LEU A 16 -9.36 12.30 -16.16
N ASN A 17 -10.49 13.02 -16.24
CA ASN A 17 -11.79 12.49 -15.81
C ASN A 17 -12.27 11.34 -16.71
N GLU A 18 -12.06 11.44 -18.04
CA GLU A 18 -12.36 10.37 -19.00
C GLU A 18 -11.59 9.09 -18.67
N LEU A 19 -10.27 9.21 -18.49
CA LEU A 19 -9.39 8.08 -18.14
C LEU A 19 -9.73 7.49 -16.76
N TYR A 20 -10.16 8.31 -15.81
CA TYR A 20 -10.66 7.78 -14.54
C TYR A 20 -11.94 6.94 -14.70
N ASN A 21 -12.85 7.36 -15.59
CA ASN A 21 -14.05 6.56 -15.86
C ASN A 21 -13.71 5.25 -16.58
N GLU A 22 -12.76 5.26 -17.50
CA GLU A 22 -12.24 4.06 -18.18
C GLU A 22 -11.56 3.11 -17.18
N TYR A 23 -10.76 3.65 -16.26
CA TYR A 23 -10.18 2.89 -15.16
C TYR A 23 -11.25 2.21 -14.29
N LYS A 24 -12.32 2.93 -13.91
CA LYS A 24 -13.46 2.34 -13.18
C LYS A 24 -14.24 1.31 -13.99
N ALA A 25 -14.23 1.42 -15.31
CA ALA A 25 -14.80 0.42 -16.21
C ALA A 25 -13.91 -0.83 -16.37
N GLY A 26 -12.71 -0.84 -15.78
CA GLY A 26 -11.78 -1.97 -15.79
C GLY A 26 -10.79 -1.95 -16.95
N ASP A 27 -10.57 -0.80 -17.60
CA ASP A 27 -9.52 -0.68 -18.61
C ASP A 27 -8.12 -0.75 -17.95
N PRO A 28 -7.28 -1.73 -18.30
CA PRO A 28 -5.96 -1.90 -17.68
C PRO A 28 -4.95 -0.80 -18.06
N TYR A 29 -5.19 -0.02 -19.12
CA TYR A 29 -4.26 1.01 -19.60
C TYR A 29 -4.61 2.43 -19.13
N ALA A 30 -5.86 2.64 -18.72
CA ALA A 30 -6.37 3.98 -18.41
C ALA A 30 -5.59 4.71 -17.31
N PHE A 31 -5.04 3.99 -16.34
CA PHE A 31 -4.15 4.60 -15.33
C PHE A 31 -2.83 5.09 -15.93
N THR A 32 -2.17 4.28 -16.75
CA THR A 32 -0.90 4.62 -17.40
C THR A 32 -1.07 5.85 -18.29
N ASP A 33 -2.11 5.84 -19.13
CA ASP A 33 -2.46 6.97 -19.98
C ASP A 33 -2.76 8.24 -19.16
N ALA A 34 -3.36 8.08 -17.97
CA ALA A 34 -3.60 9.22 -17.08
C ALA A 34 -2.31 9.79 -16.52
N MET A 35 -1.35 8.94 -16.19
CA MET A 35 -0.03 9.37 -15.71
C MET A 35 0.72 10.14 -16.79
N GLU A 36 0.72 9.69 -18.04
CA GLU A 36 1.33 10.44 -19.15
C GLU A 36 0.75 11.86 -19.29
N VAL A 37 -0.55 12.01 -19.05
CA VAL A 37 -1.25 13.30 -19.14
C VAL A 37 -0.88 14.26 -18.00
N VAL A 38 -0.65 13.76 -16.79
CA VAL A 38 -0.47 14.61 -15.59
C VAL A 38 0.99 14.73 -15.13
N GLN A 39 1.83 13.76 -15.47
CA GLN A 39 3.22 13.66 -15.01
C GLN A 39 4.05 14.91 -15.32
N PRO A 40 4.05 15.49 -16.54
CA PRO A 40 4.84 16.71 -16.81
C PRO A 40 4.47 17.89 -15.89
N ARG A 41 3.20 17.96 -15.45
CA ARG A 41 2.75 19.00 -14.52
C ARG A 41 3.19 18.69 -13.10
N ILE A 42 3.19 17.42 -12.69
CA ILE A 42 3.69 16.98 -11.38
C ILE A 42 5.19 17.25 -11.30
N GLU A 43 5.99 16.92 -12.32
CA GLU A 43 7.43 17.19 -12.38
C GLU A 43 7.76 18.67 -12.27
N SER A 44 7.07 19.50 -13.06
CA SER A 44 7.24 20.95 -13.02
C SER A 44 6.94 21.51 -11.63
N TYR A 45 5.90 21.00 -10.99
CA TYR A 45 5.53 21.39 -9.62
C TYR A 45 6.51 20.88 -8.57
N ALA A 46 7.01 19.65 -8.70
CA ALA A 46 8.03 19.07 -7.82
C ALA A 46 9.33 19.88 -7.87
N CYS A 47 9.77 20.27 -9.08
CA CYS A 47 10.88 21.19 -9.28
C CYS A 47 10.65 22.54 -8.59
N TYR A 48 9.44 23.10 -8.72
CA TYR A 48 9.07 24.35 -8.06
C TYR A 48 9.06 24.22 -6.53
N ALA A 49 8.52 23.12 -5.99
CA ALA A 49 8.44 22.86 -4.56
C ALA A 49 9.84 22.72 -3.95
N ALA A 50 10.72 21.91 -4.56
CA ALA A 50 12.10 21.69 -4.10
C ALA A 50 12.87 23.02 -3.97
N ARG A 51 12.79 23.89 -4.99
CA ARG A 51 13.45 25.23 -4.98
C ARG A 51 12.95 26.18 -3.90
N ARG A 52 11.80 25.91 -3.27
CA ARG A 52 11.13 26.77 -2.29
C ARG A 52 11.20 26.21 -0.86
N THR A 53 11.92 25.11 -0.67
CA THR A 53 12.02 24.39 0.61
C THR A 53 13.46 24.01 0.88
N ASP A 54 13.74 23.48 2.08
CA ASP A 54 15.08 22.99 2.44
C ASP A 54 15.40 21.61 1.81
N ILE A 55 14.44 21.01 1.11
CA ILE A 55 14.59 19.73 0.39
C ILE A 55 14.88 20.05 -1.07
N ASN A 56 16.17 20.19 -1.40
CA ASN A 56 16.64 20.61 -2.73
C ASN A 56 16.61 19.51 -3.81
N ASP A 57 16.00 18.36 -3.51
CA ASP A 57 15.87 17.24 -4.44
C ASP A 57 14.43 17.13 -4.98
N PRO A 58 14.17 17.53 -6.25
CA PRO A 58 12.87 17.39 -6.88
C PRO A 58 12.35 15.95 -6.94
N SER A 59 13.24 14.95 -6.98
CA SER A 59 12.85 13.55 -7.11
C SER A 59 12.05 13.06 -5.89
N VAL A 60 12.33 13.59 -4.70
CA VAL A 60 11.59 13.29 -3.47
C VAL A 60 10.17 13.81 -3.54
N TYR A 61 9.96 15.03 -4.03
CA TYR A 61 8.59 15.53 -4.24
C TYR A 61 7.85 14.74 -5.32
N PHE A 62 8.55 14.46 -6.40
CA PHE A 62 7.98 13.79 -7.56
C PHE A 62 7.46 12.39 -7.23
N SER A 63 8.27 11.56 -6.55
CA SER A 63 7.89 10.19 -6.18
C SER A 63 6.65 10.13 -5.30
N PHE A 64 6.61 10.92 -4.22
CA PHE A 64 5.46 10.98 -3.31
C PHE A 64 4.21 11.54 -3.98
N MET A 65 4.35 12.51 -4.88
CA MET A 65 3.22 13.05 -5.63
C MET A 65 2.66 12.05 -6.64
N LEU A 66 3.50 11.24 -7.28
CA LEU A 66 3.05 10.16 -8.16
C LEU A 66 2.36 9.03 -7.39
N GLU A 67 2.90 8.62 -6.25
CA GLU A 67 2.24 7.63 -5.39
C GLU A 67 0.85 8.14 -4.94
N ALA A 68 0.76 9.41 -4.58
CA ALA A 68 -0.50 10.05 -4.23
C ALA A 68 -1.47 10.14 -5.42
N ALA A 69 -0.96 10.36 -6.63
CA ALA A 69 -1.75 10.33 -7.86
C ALA A 69 -2.35 8.93 -8.09
N TRP A 70 -1.56 7.86 -7.88
CA TRP A 70 -2.05 6.48 -7.94
C TRP A 70 -3.12 6.19 -6.88
N LYS A 71 -2.85 6.53 -5.61
CA LYS A 71 -3.84 6.38 -4.53
C LYS A 71 -5.14 7.11 -4.84
N ALA A 72 -5.07 8.27 -5.50
CA ALA A 72 -6.28 9.00 -5.86
C ALA A 72 -7.19 8.21 -6.82
N PHE A 73 -6.65 7.42 -7.75
CA PHE A 73 -7.46 6.56 -8.63
C PHE A 73 -8.16 5.44 -7.86
N ASP A 74 -7.43 4.81 -6.93
CA ASP A 74 -7.92 3.67 -6.16
C ASP A 74 -9.00 4.11 -5.13
N THR A 75 -8.72 5.18 -4.39
CA THR A 75 -9.54 5.59 -3.25
C THR A 75 -10.62 6.62 -3.58
N PHE A 76 -10.68 7.13 -4.82
CA PHE A 76 -11.78 8.03 -5.18
C PHE A 76 -13.08 7.21 -5.27
N GLU A 77 -14.01 7.55 -4.38
CA GLU A 77 -15.39 7.09 -4.36
C GLU A 77 -16.28 8.24 -4.83
N ASP A 78 -17.18 7.97 -5.79
CA ASP A 78 -18.02 8.96 -6.46
C ASP A 78 -19.13 9.56 -5.55
N HIS A 79 -18.98 9.43 -4.23
CA HIS A 79 -20.01 9.62 -3.22
C HIS A 79 -19.99 11.01 -2.56
N ARG A 80 -19.22 11.97 -3.10
CA ARG A 80 -18.94 13.23 -2.36
C ARG A 80 -19.08 14.53 -3.14
N GLU A 81 -19.97 14.61 -4.15
CA GLU A 81 -20.29 15.87 -4.87
C GLU A 81 -19.07 16.62 -5.48
N THR A 82 -17.88 16.02 -5.48
CA THR A 82 -16.62 16.64 -5.95
C THR A 82 -16.13 15.91 -7.18
N MET A 83 -15.74 16.66 -8.22
CA MET A 83 -15.11 16.09 -9.40
C MET A 83 -13.75 15.45 -9.06
N PHE A 84 -13.42 14.35 -9.75
CA PHE A 84 -12.17 13.61 -9.58
C PHE A 84 -10.93 14.52 -9.67
N THR A 85 -10.86 15.43 -10.66
CA THR A 85 -9.74 16.38 -10.80
C THR A 85 -9.48 17.23 -9.54
N THR A 86 -10.53 17.60 -8.81
CA THR A 86 -10.41 18.39 -7.57
C THR A 86 -9.86 17.51 -6.45
N TYR A 87 -10.40 16.30 -6.30
CA TYR A 87 -9.91 15.32 -5.33
C TYR A 87 -8.44 14.97 -5.60
N PHE A 88 -8.12 14.61 -6.84
CA PHE A 88 -6.76 14.33 -7.32
C PHE A 88 -5.80 15.46 -6.96
N SER A 89 -6.15 16.70 -7.29
CA SER A 89 -5.32 17.88 -6.97
C SER A 89 -5.07 18.01 -5.47
N ASN A 90 -6.08 17.75 -4.63
CA ASN A 90 -5.96 17.84 -3.17
C ASN A 90 -5.03 16.76 -2.61
N VAL A 91 -5.17 15.51 -3.09
CA VAL A 91 -4.35 14.38 -2.66
C VAL A 91 -2.87 14.61 -3.04
N VAL A 92 -2.61 15.04 -4.27
CA VAL A 92 -1.26 15.36 -4.75
C VAL A 92 -0.65 16.55 -3.99
N ASN A 93 -1.43 17.61 -3.71
CA ASN A 93 -0.96 18.72 -2.88
C ASN A 93 -0.63 18.30 -1.45
N LYS A 94 -1.46 17.44 -0.87
CA LYS A 94 -1.24 16.93 0.48
C LYS A 94 0.10 16.17 0.54
N ALA A 95 0.39 15.32 -0.43
CA ALA A 95 1.67 14.60 -0.49
C ALA A 95 2.87 15.56 -0.55
N ALA A 96 2.80 16.61 -1.38
CA ALA A 96 3.86 17.63 -1.41
C ALA A 96 4.01 18.37 -0.06
N VAL A 97 2.91 18.66 0.63
CA VAL A 97 2.94 19.26 1.98
C VAL A 97 3.52 18.29 3.00
N ASP A 98 3.19 17.01 2.92
CA ASP A 98 3.68 15.97 3.82
C ASP A 98 5.21 15.79 3.66
N VAL A 99 5.72 15.78 2.43
CA VAL A 99 7.17 15.82 2.14
C VAL A 99 7.81 17.05 2.78
N LYS A 100 7.25 18.24 2.53
CA LYS A 100 7.76 19.51 3.09
C LYS A 100 7.77 19.52 4.62
N THR A 101 6.75 18.94 5.25
CA THR A 101 6.57 18.99 6.72
C THR A 101 7.20 17.81 7.44
N GLY A 102 7.81 16.87 6.71
CA GLY A 102 8.34 15.62 7.29
C GLY A 102 7.25 14.70 7.85
N ARG A 103 6.00 14.86 7.38
CA ARG A 103 4.82 14.08 7.79
C ARG A 103 4.57 12.88 6.89
N THR A 104 5.55 12.43 6.13
CA THR A 104 5.50 11.16 5.42
C THR A 104 5.48 10.02 6.45
N SER A 105 4.31 9.83 7.07
CA SER A 105 4.04 8.89 8.15
C SER A 105 3.94 7.50 7.56
N GLY A 106 5.03 6.75 7.68
CA GLY A 106 5.18 5.37 7.20
C GLY A 106 6.55 5.18 6.56
N SER A 107 7.40 4.36 7.19
CA SER A 107 8.53 3.63 6.59
C SER A 107 9.71 4.34 5.87
N HIS A 108 9.79 5.67 5.69
CA HIS A 108 10.85 6.26 4.84
C HIS A 108 11.91 7.13 5.54
N LYS A 109 12.31 6.79 6.77
CA LYS A 109 13.67 7.15 7.25
C LYS A 109 14.79 6.27 6.65
N LYS A 110 14.43 5.34 5.74
CA LYS A 110 15.28 4.31 5.11
C LYS A 110 15.10 4.20 3.59
N TYR A 111 14.83 5.29 2.88
CA TYR A 111 14.99 5.33 1.42
C TYR A 111 16.15 6.26 1.07
N SER A 112 17.32 5.93 1.60
CA SER A 112 18.46 5.73 0.71
C SER A 112 18.40 4.22 0.40
N ASP A 113 18.41 3.77 -0.85
CA ASP A 113 19.37 4.14 -1.86
C ASP A 113 18.71 4.21 -3.25
N HIS A 114 19.29 5.06 -4.08
CA HIS A 114 19.17 4.93 -5.52
C HIS A 114 19.33 3.46 -5.93
N PHE A 115 18.37 2.90 -6.66
CA PHE A 115 18.64 1.68 -7.42
C PHE A 115 19.55 2.08 -8.58
N THR A 116 20.87 2.05 -8.35
CA THR A 116 21.85 2.06 -9.42
C THR A 116 21.90 0.64 -9.97
N LEU A 117 21.31 0.42 -11.15
CA LEU A 117 21.57 -0.80 -11.90
C LEU A 117 23.05 -0.76 -12.31
N VAL A 118 23.90 -1.51 -11.59
CA VAL A 118 25.31 -1.69 -11.94
C VAL A 118 25.36 -2.59 -13.16
N CYS A 119 25.73 -2.03 -14.31
CA CYS A 119 26.16 -2.83 -15.45
C CYS A 119 27.49 -3.48 -15.05
N ASP A 120 27.49 -4.81 -14.94
CA ASP A 120 28.67 -5.59 -14.56
C ASP A 120 29.69 -5.52 -15.72
N GLU A 121 30.79 -4.77 -15.55
CA GLU A 121 31.77 -4.53 -16.62
C GLU A 121 32.69 -5.73 -16.90
N ASP A 122 32.61 -6.84 -16.16
CA ASP A 122 33.63 -7.90 -16.20
C ASP A 122 33.10 -9.34 -16.39
N SER A 123 31.91 -9.55 -16.96
CA SER A 123 31.51 -10.90 -17.40
C SER A 123 31.91 -11.15 -18.86
N SER A 124 33.06 -11.79 -19.04
CA SER A 124 33.59 -12.27 -20.33
C SER A 124 32.86 -13.51 -20.88
N ASN A 125 31.57 -13.65 -20.58
CA ASN A 125 30.73 -14.69 -21.18
C ASN A 125 29.97 -14.12 -22.39
N GLU A 126 30.46 -14.50 -23.56
CA GLU A 126 29.83 -14.32 -24.87
C GLU A 126 28.47 -15.02 -24.90
N ASP A 127 27.37 -14.34 -24.53
CA ASP A 127 26.06 -14.54 -25.19
C ASP A 127 24.89 -13.58 -24.82
N TRP A 128 25.09 -12.48 -24.07
CA TRP A 128 23.97 -11.59 -23.69
C TRP A 128 24.15 -10.10 -24.00
N THR A 129 25.07 -9.74 -24.90
CA THR A 129 25.31 -8.34 -25.28
C THR A 129 24.71 -8.01 -26.65
N HIS A 130 23.38 -8.03 -26.72
CA HIS A 130 22.67 -7.14 -27.64
C HIS A 130 22.28 -5.85 -26.92
N ALA A 131 23.34 -5.06 -26.67
CA ALA A 131 23.41 -3.63 -26.89
C ALA A 131 22.11 -2.83 -26.65
N ILE A 132 21.95 -2.36 -25.42
CA ILE A 132 21.19 -1.13 -25.13
C ILE A 132 21.97 0.02 -25.81
N LYS A 133 21.59 0.35 -27.04
CA LYS A 133 22.11 1.52 -27.76
C LYS A 133 21.15 2.68 -27.53
N GLY A 134 21.50 3.54 -26.58
CA GLY A 134 20.87 4.84 -26.40
C GLY A 134 20.22 4.97 -25.03
N GLU A 135 20.89 5.68 -24.14
CA GLU A 135 20.26 6.25 -22.95
C GLU A 135 19.42 7.45 -23.41
N GLU A 136 18.10 7.32 -23.39
CA GLU A 136 17.22 8.48 -23.30
C GLU A 136 16.68 8.56 -21.87
N TYR A 137 17.16 9.58 -21.15
CA TYR A 137 16.63 9.96 -19.86
C TYR A 137 15.26 10.61 -20.05
N CYS A 138 14.20 9.81 -19.93
CA CYS A 138 12.86 10.31 -19.70
C CYS A 138 12.46 10.07 -18.25
N ALA A 139 12.34 11.16 -17.50
CA ALA A 139 11.31 11.27 -16.46
C ALA A 139 11.41 10.33 -15.24
N GLY A 140 12.63 10.03 -14.76
CA GLY A 140 12.83 9.42 -13.44
C GLY A 140 12.45 7.93 -13.32
N PHE A 141 12.21 7.25 -14.44
CA PHE A 141 12.06 5.80 -14.52
C PHE A 141 13.12 5.21 -15.44
N VAL A 142 13.60 4.00 -15.14
CA VAL A 142 14.27 3.17 -16.14
C VAL A 142 13.19 2.56 -17.02
N LEU A 143 12.93 3.16 -18.17
CA LEU A 143 12.18 2.51 -19.25
C LEU A 143 13.14 1.60 -20.01
N VAL A 144 13.04 0.28 -19.78
CA VAL A 144 13.62 -0.71 -20.70
C VAL A 144 12.76 -0.69 -21.96
N SER A 145 13.09 0.19 -22.90
CA SER A 145 12.36 0.30 -24.15
C SER A 145 13.00 -0.54 -25.27
N ASN A 146 12.11 -1.12 -26.07
CA ASN A 146 12.28 -1.40 -27.50
C ASN A 146 12.83 -2.74 -27.98
N GLN A 147 12.53 -3.83 -27.27
CA GLN A 147 12.06 -5.02 -27.98
C GLN A 147 10.80 -5.53 -27.31
N SER A 148 9.75 -5.72 -28.11
CA SER A 148 8.65 -6.62 -27.79
C SER A 148 9.26 -7.99 -27.50
N ILE A 149 9.61 -8.23 -26.25
CA ILE A 149 9.73 -9.57 -25.73
C ILE A 149 8.28 -10.04 -25.70
N ASN A 150 7.95 -10.91 -26.65
CA ASN A 150 6.68 -11.60 -26.67
C ASN A 150 6.48 -12.21 -25.26
N TYR A 151 5.56 -11.65 -24.48
CA TYR A 151 5.25 -12.03 -23.09
C TYR A 151 4.77 -13.49 -22.96
N ASN A 152 4.74 -14.26 -24.05
CA ASN A 152 4.36 -15.67 -24.08
C ASN A 152 5.49 -16.67 -23.76
N HIS A 153 6.69 -16.23 -23.37
CA HIS A 153 7.79 -17.16 -23.04
C HIS A 153 8.49 -16.95 -21.69
N PHE A 154 8.11 -15.93 -20.93
CA PHE A 154 8.30 -15.94 -19.49
C PHE A 154 7.01 -16.42 -18.88
N GLU A 155 6.86 -17.75 -18.74
CA GLU A 155 6.08 -18.23 -17.62
C GLU A 155 6.82 -17.70 -16.39
N GLU A 156 6.31 -16.61 -15.81
CA GLU A 156 6.57 -16.28 -14.43
C GLU A 156 6.40 -17.60 -13.69
N ILE A 157 7.51 -18.20 -13.21
CA ILE A 157 7.39 -19.33 -12.32
C ILE A 157 6.61 -18.73 -11.17
N PRO A 158 5.32 -19.05 -10.99
CA PRO A 158 4.58 -18.45 -9.90
C PRO A 158 5.40 -18.83 -8.69
N ASP A 159 5.87 -17.84 -7.94
CA ASP A 159 6.50 -18.13 -6.67
C ASP A 159 5.36 -18.62 -5.78
N ARG A 160 5.04 -19.92 -5.92
CA ARG A 160 3.93 -20.59 -5.24
C ARG A 160 4.12 -20.53 -3.72
N CYS A 161 5.31 -20.11 -3.29
CA CYS A 161 5.78 -20.11 -1.95
C CYS A 161 6.46 -18.75 -1.70
N ASN A 162 5.69 -17.71 -1.38
CA ASN A 162 6.30 -16.54 -0.73
C ASN A 162 6.76 -16.99 0.68
N VAL A 163 7.93 -17.62 0.74
CA VAL A 163 8.45 -18.29 1.94
C VAL A 163 8.67 -17.27 3.04
N GLU A 164 9.09 -16.06 2.69
CA GLU A 164 9.30 -14.97 3.64
C GLU A 164 8.00 -14.56 4.30
N ASN A 165 6.95 -14.27 3.53
CA ASN A 165 5.63 -13.97 4.09
C ASN A 165 5.07 -15.16 4.86
N THR A 166 5.21 -16.39 4.34
CA THR A 166 4.74 -17.60 5.02
C THR A 166 5.42 -17.81 6.38
N VAL A 167 6.71 -17.52 6.48
CA VAL A 167 7.46 -17.62 7.75
C VAL A 167 7.08 -16.50 8.70
N VAL A 168 7.00 -15.26 8.21
CA VAL A 168 6.60 -14.12 9.04
C VAL A 168 5.18 -14.31 9.57
N ASP A 169 4.25 -14.78 8.74
CA ASP A 169 2.87 -15.00 9.15
C ASP A 169 2.75 -16.13 10.17
N LYS A 170 3.53 -17.21 10.02
CA LYS A 170 3.60 -18.27 11.04
C LYS A 170 4.15 -17.75 12.37
N LEU A 171 5.17 -16.90 12.34
CA LEU A 171 5.73 -16.28 13.55
C LEU A 171 4.70 -15.37 14.21
N MET A 172 4.01 -14.54 13.45
CA MET A 172 2.97 -13.64 13.96
C MET A 172 1.76 -14.39 14.52
N VAL A 173 1.31 -15.48 13.90
CA VAL A 173 0.23 -16.32 14.44
C VAL A 173 0.63 -16.95 15.78
N ASN A 174 1.89 -17.34 15.94
CA ASN A 174 2.39 -17.84 17.22
C ASN A 174 2.45 -16.72 18.27
N GLU A 175 2.96 -15.53 17.91
CA GLU A 175 2.95 -14.38 18.82
C GLU A 175 1.53 -13.95 19.24
N GLN A 176 0.56 -14.02 18.33
CA GLN A 176 -0.85 -13.77 18.64
C GLN A 176 -1.42 -14.80 19.62
N ARG A 177 -1.03 -16.08 19.49
CA ARG A 177 -1.43 -17.15 20.40
C ARG A 177 -0.80 -16.97 21.78
N ASP A 178 0.49 -16.69 21.83
CA ASP A 178 1.22 -16.45 23.08
C ASP A 178 0.61 -15.23 23.82
N LEU A 179 0.28 -14.15 23.09
CA LEU A 179 -0.42 -13.00 23.64
C LEU A 179 -1.80 -13.37 24.20
N ILE A 180 -2.57 -14.18 23.48
CA ILE A 180 -3.89 -14.63 23.93
C ILE A 180 -3.78 -15.46 25.21
N ASP A 181 -2.79 -16.36 25.27
CA ASP A 181 -2.52 -17.20 26.44
C ASP A 181 -2.12 -16.35 27.64
N ASP A 182 -1.21 -15.38 27.46
CA ASP A 182 -0.80 -14.43 28.50
C ASP A 182 -1.98 -13.60 29.04
N LEU A 183 -2.88 -13.15 28.16
CA LEU A 183 -4.08 -12.43 28.57
C LEU A 183 -5.05 -13.34 29.37
N CYS A 184 -5.00 -14.64 29.14
CA CYS A 184 -5.90 -15.62 29.75
C CYS A 184 -5.41 -16.20 31.09
N VAL A 185 -4.15 -15.98 31.49
CA VAL A 185 -3.53 -16.55 32.73
C VAL A 185 -4.40 -16.35 33.98
N ASP A 186 -4.90 -15.13 34.21
CA ASP A 186 -5.68 -14.78 35.41
C ASP A 186 -7.19 -14.64 35.12
N ILE A 187 -7.76 -15.50 34.28
CA ILE A 187 -9.15 -15.41 33.84
C ILE A 187 -9.95 -16.68 34.20
N PRO A 188 -11.25 -16.57 34.54
CA PRO A 188 -12.09 -17.75 34.75
C PRO A 188 -12.12 -18.69 33.54
N SER A 189 -12.08 -20.00 33.76
CA SER A 189 -12.04 -21.04 32.72
C SER A 189 -13.13 -20.89 31.65
N SER A 190 -14.33 -20.46 32.03
CA SER A 190 -15.43 -20.21 31.07
C SER A 190 -15.14 -19.13 30.01
N VAL A 191 -14.24 -18.18 30.31
CA VAL A 191 -13.82 -17.14 29.36
C VAL A 191 -12.69 -17.70 28.49
N HIS A 192 -11.77 -18.47 29.07
CA HIS A 192 -10.72 -19.19 28.33
C HIS A 192 -11.34 -20.10 27.26
N GLU A 193 -12.35 -20.90 27.61
CA GLU A 193 -13.10 -21.74 26.66
C GLU A 193 -13.74 -20.94 25.53
N THR A 194 -14.24 -19.73 25.83
CA THR A 194 -14.83 -18.84 24.82
C THR A 194 -13.78 -18.36 23.82
N VAL A 195 -12.60 -18.00 24.31
CA VAL A 195 -11.51 -17.46 23.49
C VAL A 195 -10.91 -18.55 22.63
N GLN A 196 -10.67 -19.71 23.22
CA GLN A 196 -10.19 -20.88 22.50
C GLN A 196 -11.14 -21.23 21.35
N ALA A 197 -12.45 -21.23 21.60
CA ALA A 197 -13.43 -21.48 20.55
C ALA A 197 -13.43 -20.41 19.44
N VAL A 198 -13.09 -19.15 19.74
CA VAL A 198 -12.92 -18.11 18.71
C VAL A 198 -11.65 -18.33 17.90
N VAL A 199 -10.55 -18.74 18.55
CA VAL A 199 -9.27 -19.05 17.91
C VAL A 199 -9.36 -20.31 17.03
N ASP A 200 -10.08 -21.33 17.49
CA ASP A 200 -10.25 -22.61 16.79
C ASP A 200 -11.20 -22.50 15.60
N TYR A 201 -12.11 -21.51 15.61
CA TYR A 201 -13.12 -21.30 14.58
C TYR A 201 -13.11 -19.87 14.00
N PRO A 202 -12.00 -19.42 13.38
CA PRO A 202 -11.82 -18.02 12.97
C PRO A 202 -12.82 -17.52 11.91
N ARG A 203 -13.48 -18.44 11.19
CA ARG A 203 -14.49 -18.13 10.15
C ARG A 203 -15.94 -18.27 10.62
N LYS A 204 -16.18 -18.66 11.87
CA LYS A 204 -17.55 -18.81 12.39
C LYS A 204 -18.04 -17.51 13.01
N SER A 205 -19.30 -17.19 12.76
CA SER A 205 -19.96 -16.07 13.43
C SER A 205 -20.01 -16.30 14.95
N PHE A 206 -20.05 -15.22 15.74
CA PHE A 206 -20.23 -15.36 17.20
C PHE A 206 -21.50 -16.11 17.57
N ASN A 207 -22.56 -16.04 16.76
CA ASN A 207 -23.78 -16.83 16.98
C ASN A 207 -23.52 -18.33 16.83
N SER A 208 -22.79 -18.73 15.78
CA SER A 208 -22.41 -20.12 15.55
C SER A 208 -21.46 -20.65 16.63
N ILE A 209 -20.56 -19.82 17.14
CA ILE A 209 -19.70 -20.17 18.28
C ILE A 209 -20.52 -20.30 19.56
N ALA A 210 -21.54 -19.46 19.75
CA ALA A 210 -22.45 -19.52 20.89
C ALA A 210 -23.26 -20.82 20.91
N GLU A 211 -23.72 -21.27 19.75
CA GLU A 211 -24.38 -22.57 19.58
C GLU A 211 -23.48 -23.74 19.92
N ILE A 212 -22.21 -23.72 19.47
CA ILE A 212 -21.22 -24.77 19.79
C ILE A 212 -20.96 -24.85 21.29
N LEU A 213 -20.84 -23.71 21.95
CA LEU A 213 -20.59 -23.62 23.39
C LEU A 213 -21.84 -23.77 24.26
N GLY A 214 -23.03 -23.84 23.66
CA GLY A 214 -24.30 -23.89 24.40
C GLY A 214 -24.56 -22.64 25.25
N VAL A 215 -24.08 -21.47 24.84
CA VAL A 215 -24.25 -20.20 25.55
C VAL A 215 -24.96 -19.17 24.70
N HIS A 216 -25.49 -18.11 25.32
CA HIS A 216 -26.04 -16.97 24.59
C HIS A 216 -24.91 -16.12 23.98
N HIS A 217 -25.05 -15.66 22.73
CA HIS A 217 -24.03 -14.88 22.01
C HIS A 217 -23.54 -13.63 22.78
N SER A 218 -24.41 -12.99 23.56
CA SER A 218 -24.02 -11.84 24.40
C SER A 218 -22.97 -12.20 25.46
N LYS A 219 -22.94 -13.47 25.92
CA LYS A 219 -21.92 -13.99 26.85
C LYS A 219 -20.55 -14.04 26.17
N ILE A 220 -20.50 -14.40 24.88
CA ILE A 220 -19.26 -14.39 24.08
C ILE A 220 -18.71 -12.97 23.99
N ILE A 221 -19.54 -12.01 23.57
CA ILE A 221 -19.13 -10.60 23.46
C ILE A 221 -18.64 -10.06 24.81
N ARG A 222 -19.33 -10.39 25.91
CA ARG A 222 -18.93 -9.97 27.25
C ARG A 222 -17.59 -10.58 27.68
N ASN A 223 -17.35 -11.84 27.33
CA ASN A 223 -16.10 -12.54 27.63
C ASN A 223 -14.93 -11.95 26.83
N LEU A 224 -15.11 -11.69 25.54
CA LEU A 224 -14.09 -11.03 24.70
C LEU A 224 -13.77 -9.61 25.20
N ARG A 225 -14.78 -8.84 25.63
CA ARG A 225 -14.56 -7.51 26.22
C ARG A 225 -13.73 -7.54 27.50
N LYS A 226 -13.89 -8.58 28.34
CA LYS A 226 -13.08 -8.73 29.56
C LYS A 226 -11.60 -8.92 29.24
N ILE A 227 -11.30 -9.63 28.17
CA ILE A 227 -9.92 -9.88 27.72
C ILE A 227 -9.34 -8.65 27.05
N SER A 228 -10.10 -8.01 26.18
CA SER A 228 -9.69 -6.74 25.57
C SER A 228 -9.36 -5.69 26.64
N GLY A 229 -10.09 -5.65 27.76
CA GLY A 229 -9.79 -4.77 28.89
C GLY A 229 -8.47 -5.06 29.63
N LYS A 230 -7.87 -6.24 29.45
CA LYS A 230 -6.55 -6.58 30.01
C LYS A 230 -5.39 -6.23 29.07
N TYR A 231 -5.68 -5.85 27.83
CA TYR A 231 -4.64 -5.49 26.88
C TYR A 231 -3.90 -4.23 27.36
N ASN A 232 -2.58 -4.33 27.50
CA ASN A 232 -1.72 -3.25 27.93
C ASN A 232 -0.75 -2.86 26.81
N THR A 233 -0.97 -1.71 26.19
CA THR A 233 -0.16 -1.19 25.08
C THR A 233 1.31 -0.96 25.45
N LYS A 234 1.62 -0.81 26.75
CA LYS A 234 3.02 -0.67 27.20
C LYS A 234 3.76 -2.00 27.26
N LEU A 235 3.05 -3.11 27.49
CA LEU A 235 3.65 -4.45 27.55
C LEU A 235 3.64 -5.11 26.17
N TYR A 236 2.58 -4.91 25.39
CA TYR A 236 2.32 -5.63 24.16
C TYR A 236 2.37 -4.75 22.89
N GLY A 237 2.72 -3.46 22.99
CA GLY A 237 2.83 -2.59 21.81
C GLY A 237 1.49 -2.09 21.27
N ASP A 238 1.43 -1.76 19.98
CA ASP A 238 0.19 -1.32 19.33
C ASP A 238 -0.64 -2.54 18.91
N LEU A 239 -1.93 -2.54 19.25
CA LEU A 239 -2.86 -3.59 18.85
C LEU A 239 -2.96 -3.73 17.32
N ASN A 240 -2.79 -2.62 16.60
CA ASN A 240 -2.86 -2.60 15.14
C ASN A 240 -1.73 -3.39 14.47
N ASP A 241 -0.59 -3.55 15.13
CA ASP A 241 0.53 -4.35 14.61
C ASP A 241 0.11 -5.83 14.46
N TYR A 242 -0.78 -6.30 15.33
CA TYR A 242 -1.35 -7.65 15.28
C TYR A 242 -2.53 -7.75 14.31
N LEU A 243 -3.31 -6.67 14.12
CA LEU A 243 -4.50 -6.67 13.27
C LEU A 243 -4.16 -6.52 11.78
N TYR A 244 -3.15 -5.71 11.44
CA TYR A 244 -2.81 -5.35 10.06
C TYR A 244 -2.50 -6.56 9.18
N ARG A 245 -1.85 -7.60 9.74
CA ARG A 245 -1.50 -8.84 8.99
C ARG A 245 -2.55 -9.94 9.08
N SER A 246 -3.52 -9.84 10.00
CA SER A 246 -4.63 -10.79 10.09
C SER A 246 -5.70 -10.57 9.01
N GLY A 247 -5.76 -9.36 8.45
CA GLY A 247 -6.71 -8.98 7.39
C GLY A 247 -6.47 -9.68 6.05
N GLU A 248 -5.25 -10.16 5.77
CA GLU A 248 -4.94 -10.91 4.55
C GLU A 248 -5.49 -12.35 4.57
N TYR A 249 -5.86 -12.87 5.74
CA TYR A 249 -6.38 -14.24 5.91
C TYR A 249 -7.91 -14.32 6.02
N MET A 250 -8.60 -13.17 5.95
CA MET A 250 -10.07 -13.07 6.04
C MET A 250 -10.79 -12.91 4.69
N TYR A 251 -10.08 -13.00 3.56
CA TYR A 251 -10.68 -13.08 2.23
C TYR A 251 -10.57 -14.51 1.65
#